data_AF-A0A7C3Y7J9-F1
#
_entry.id   AF-A0A7C3Y7J9-F1
#
_cell.length_a   1.000
_cell.length_b   1.000
_cell.length_c   1.000
_cell.angle_alpha   90.00
_cell.angle_beta   90.00
_cell.angle_gamma   90.00
#
_symmetry.space_group_name_H-M   'P 1'
#
loop_
_entity.id
_entity.type
_entity.pdbx_description
1 polymer ?
#
loop_
_entity_poly.entity_id
_entity_poly.type
_entity_poly.pdbx_seq_one_letter_code
_entity_poly.pdbx_strand_id
1 'polypeptide(L)'
;AWFQVLNATLVGIVLLKDIPAFFVVCSRMIFAWAFDRFFPEVFAAVNARFHSPHWAIALVLVGGIAGVLLNILSGEWLASVDTTMLYQFSVMCGALAGAVLPYLRADLYEKSPLKVEIAKVPLISIIGALAFAVNFYFLIVAGGWLNIEKDLVMQSAWMGIGAYIFLGFLIYNQKRGIDVKTIYTEIPPA
;
A
#
# COMPACT_ATOMS: atom_id res chain seq x y z
N ALA A 1 -18.40 0.71 -35.81
CA ALA A 1 -17.35 1.74 -35.79
C ALA A 1 -17.60 2.79 -34.69
N TRP A 2 -18.65 3.63 -34.80
CA TRP A 2 -18.89 4.73 -33.84
C TRP A 2 -19.07 4.31 -32.37
N PHE A 3 -19.78 3.20 -32.10
CA PHE A 3 -19.92 2.67 -30.73
C PHE A 3 -18.60 2.18 -30.11
N GLN A 4 -17.67 1.67 -30.92
CA GLN A 4 -16.35 1.23 -30.43
C GLN A 4 -15.46 2.43 -30.09
N VAL A 5 -15.50 3.49 -30.90
CA VAL A 5 -14.78 4.74 -30.63
C VAL A 5 -15.31 5.39 -29.36
N LEU A 6 -16.65 5.49 -29.21
CA LEU A 6 -17.29 6.03 -28.01
C LEU A 6 -16.90 5.22 -26.76
N ASN A 7 -16.90 3.90 -26.85
CA ASN A 7 -16.46 3.03 -25.75
C ASN A 7 -14.99 3.28 -25.37
N ALA A 8 -14.08 3.35 -26.35
CA ALA A 8 -12.67 3.60 -26.10
C ALA A 8 -12.43 4.98 -25.44
N THR A 9 -13.13 6.02 -25.90
CA THR A 9 -13.01 7.36 -25.31
C THR A 9 -13.54 7.42 -23.88
N LEU A 10 -14.68 6.76 -23.61
CA LEU A 10 -15.25 6.70 -22.25
C LEU A 10 -14.31 5.96 -21.28
N VAL A 11 -13.75 4.82 -21.70
CA VAL A 11 -12.75 4.08 -20.90
C VAL A 11 -11.53 4.96 -20.63
N GLY A 12 -11.03 5.67 -21.63
CA GLY A 12 -9.91 6.60 -21.46
C GLY A 12 -10.19 7.70 -20.43
N ILE A 13 -11.36 8.32 -20.48
CA ILE A 13 -11.76 9.36 -19.51
C ILE A 13 -11.89 8.79 -18.09
N VAL A 14 -12.44 7.58 -17.96
CA VAL A 14 -12.59 6.90 -16.67
C VAL A 14 -11.22 6.54 -16.07
N LEU A 15 -10.25 6.14 -16.87
CA LEU A 15 -8.90 5.86 -16.37
C LEU A 15 -8.13 7.15 -16.03
N LEU A 16 -8.36 8.23 -16.76
CA LEU A 16 -7.72 9.52 -16.49
C LEU A 16 -8.09 10.09 -15.11
N LYS A 17 -9.32 9.88 -14.63
CA LYS A 17 -9.72 10.34 -13.28
C LYS A 17 -9.01 9.58 -12.15
N ASP A 18 -8.49 8.39 -12.40
CA ASP A 18 -7.84 7.58 -11.37
C ASP A 18 -6.42 8.07 -11.10
N ILE A 19 -5.77 8.70 -12.09
CA ILE A 19 -4.39 9.21 -11.95
C ILE A 19 -4.28 10.22 -10.79
N PRO A 20 -5.07 11.30 -10.73
CA PRO A 20 -5.02 12.22 -9.59
C PRO A 20 -5.29 11.54 -8.24
N ALA A 21 -6.21 10.58 -8.20
CA ALA A 21 -6.54 9.85 -6.98
C ALA A 21 -5.32 9.05 -6.48
N PHE A 22 -4.63 8.32 -7.36
CA PHE A 22 -3.42 7.58 -7.01
C PHE A 22 -2.30 8.50 -6.52
N PHE A 23 -2.10 9.66 -7.14
CA PHE A 23 -1.09 10.63 -6.69
C PHE A 23 -1.34 11.10 -5.25
N VAL A 24 -2.61 11.37 -4.91
CA VAL A 24 -2.99 11.79 -3.55
C VAL A 24 -2.84 10.64 -2.56
N VAL A 25 -3.28 9.43 -2.90
CA VAL A 25 -3.17 8.26 -2.01
C VAL A 25 -1.72 7.91 -1.73
N CYS A 26 -0.90 7.75 -2.77
CA CYS A 26 0.52 7.36 -2.63
C CYS A 26 1.32 8.39 -1.82
N SER A 27 1.13 9.69 -2.08
CA SER A 27 1.84 10.75 -1.34
C SER A 27 1.45 10.79 0.14
N ARG A 28 0.18 10.53 0.48
CA ARG A 28 -0.29 10.44 1.87
C ARG A 28 0.22 9.19 2.58
N MET A 29 0.35 8.07 1.88
CA MET A 29 0.97 6.86 2.43
C MET A 29 2.44 7.09 2.78
N ILE A 30 3.22 7.69 1.87
CA ILE A 30 4.63 8.03 2.11
C ILE A 30 4.77 9.03 3.28
N PHE A 31 3.89 10.03 3.33
CA PHE A 31 3.84 10.97 4.45
C PHE A 31 3.57 10.25 5.77
N ALA A 32 2.60 9.33 5.82
CA ALA A 32 2.30 8.55 7.03
C ALA A 32 3.49 7.69 7.46
N TRP A 33 4.19 7.04 6.53
CA TRP A 33 5.38 6.25 6.86
C TRP A 33 6.54 7.11 7.38
N ALA A 34 6.71 8.33 6.85
CA ALA A 34 7.68 9.29 7.34
C ALA A 34 7.30 9.84 8.72
N PHE A 35 6.01 10.06 8.96
CA PHE A 35 5.47 10.45 10.27
C PHE A 35 5.69 9.36 11.33
N ASP A 36 5.47 8.09 10.96
CA ASP A 36 5.75 6.92 11.81
C ASP A 36 7.27 6.60 11.94
N ARG A 37 8.14 7.44 11.36
CA ARG A 37 9.61 7.32 11.34
C ARG A 37 10.16 6.08 10.63
N PHE A 38 9.35 5.37 9.85
CA PHE A 38 9.79 4.25 9.01
C PHE A 38 10.31 4.67 7.64
N PHE A 39 10.34 5.98 7.39
CA PHE A 39 10.85 6.60 6.17
C PHE A 39 11.58 7.90 6.52
N PRO A 40 12.45 8.45 5.65
CA PRO A 40 13.16 9.69 5.95
C PRO A 40 12.21 10.84 6.35
N GLU A 41 12.51 11.51 7.46
CA GLU A 41 11.67 12.58 8.06
C GLU A 41 11.42 13.75 7.08
N VAL A 42 12.28 13.94 6.08
CA VAL A 42 12.13 14.96 5.02
C VAL A 42 10.80 14.81 4.26
N PHE A 43 10.30 13.58 4.11
CA PHE A 43 9.03 13.32 3.44
C PHE A 43 7.80 13.63 4.30
N ALA A 44 7.97 13.83 5.61
CA ALA A 44 6.94 14.36 6.50
C ALA A 44 6.87 15.90 6.48
N ALA A 45 7.76 16.59 5.74
CA ALA A 45 7.74 18.04 5.67
C ALA A 45 6.57 18.55 4.80
N VAL A 46 5.68 19.32 5.43
CA VAL A 46 4.50 19.91 4.79
C VAL A 46 4.80 21.36 4.41
N ASN A 47 4.35 21.80 3.23
CA ASN A 47 4.49 23.19 2.81
C ASN A 47 3.51 24.09 3.60
N ALA A 48 4.00 25.20 4.15
CA ALA A 48 3.22 26.15 4.95
C ALA A 48 2.05 26.82 4.19
N ARG A 49 2.13 26.93 2.86
CA ARG A 49 1.09 27.60 2.05
C ARG A 49 -0.01 26.65 1.59
N PHE A 50 0.34 25.44 1.18
CA PHE A 50 -0.58 24.48 0.56
C PHE A 50 -0.96 23.32 1.47
N HIS A 51 -0.35 23.23 2.65
CA HIS A 51 -0.55 22.14 3.62
C HIS A 51 -0.37 20.75 2.97
N SER A 52 0.48 20.66 1.94
CA SER A 52 0.74 19.44 1.19
C SER A 52 2.17 18.93 1.37
N PRO A 53 2.38 17.60 1.41
CA PRO A 53 3.70 16.98 1.55
C PRO A 53 4.43 17.01 0.20
N HIS A 54 5.00 18.17 -0.12
CA HIS A 54 5.65 18.44 -1.41
C HIS A 54 6.78 17.45 -1.76
N TRP A 55 7.59 17.01 -0.80
CA TRP A 55 8.62 16.00 -1.03
C TRP A 55 8.04 14.62 -1.34
N ALA A 56 6.95 14.22 -0.67
CA ALA A 56 6.28 12.96 -0.97
C ALA A 56 5.66 12.99 -2.36
N ILE A 57 5.05 14.12 -2.76
CA ILE A 57 4.49 14.31 -4.11
C ILE A 57 5.59 14.22 -5.17
N ALA A 58 6.74 14.87 -4.94
CA ALA A 58 7.87 14.81 -5.86
C ALA A 58 8.40 13.37 -6.02
N LEU A 59 8.48 12.61 -4.92
CA LEU A 59 8.91 11.20 -4.96
C LEU A 59 7.92 10.33 -5.74
N VAL A 60 6.61 10.53 -5.54
CA VAL A 60 5.58 9.82 -6.32
C VAL A 60 5.67 10.18 -7.81
N LEU A 61 5.91 11.45 -8.15
CA LEU A 61 6.06 11.87 -9.54
C LEU A 61 7.28 11.22 -10.20
N VAL A 62 8.43 11.26 -9.54
CA VAL A 62 9.67 10.64 -10.05
C VAL A 62 9.50 9.12 -10.17
N GLY A 63 8.91 8.48 -9.16
CA GLY A 63 8.60 7.05 -9.19
C GLY A 63 7.63 6.66 -10.30
N GLY A 64 6.60 7.47 -10.55
CA GLY A 64 5.65 7.28 -11.64
C GLY A 64 6.31 7.40 -13.02
N ILE A 65 7.14 8.43 -13.23
CA ILE A 65 7.91 8.59 -14.47
C ILE A 65 8.85 7.41 -14.69
N ALA A 66 9.57 6.98 -13.64
CA ALA A 66 10.44 5.82 -13.69
C ALA A 66 9.66 4.53 -14.04
N GLY A 67 8.47 4.34 -13.48
CA GLY A 67 7.59 3.21 -13.80
C GLY A 67 7.14 3.19 -15.26
N VAL A 68 6.80 4.37 -15.82
CA VAL A 68 6.46 4.51 -17.25
C VAL A 68 7.66 4.20 -18.14
N LEU A 69 8.84 4.73 -17.80
CA LEU A 69 10.07 4.44 -18.55
C LEU A 69 10.43 2.96 -18.51
N LEU A 70 10.31 2.32 -17.34
CA LEU A 70 10.53 0.88 -17.19
C LEU A 70 9.58 0.07 -18.07
N ASN A 71 8.31 0.47 -18.17
CA ASN A 71 7.33 -0.19 -19.05
C ASN A 71 7.69 -0.04 -20.54
N ILE A 72 8.16 1.15 -20.96
CA ILE A 72 8.60 1.38 -22.35
C ILE A 72 9.86 0.56 -22.67
N LEU A 73 10.81 0.49 -21.74
CA LEU A 73 12.10 -0.20 -21.94
C LEU A 73 11.97 -1.71 -21.91
N SER A 74 11.07 -2.26 -21.09
CA SER A 74 10.86 -3.72 -21.01
C SER A 74 9.96 -4.26 -22.11
N GLY A 75 9.24 -3.40 -22.85
CA GLY A 75 8.47 -3.75 -24.05
C GLY A 75 7.21 -4.59 -23.79
N GLU A 76 6.94 -4.95 -22.54
CA GLU A 76 5.82 -5.79 -22.13
C GLU A 76 5.07 -5.17 -20.93
N TRP A 77 3.85 -5.64 -20.69
CA TRP A 77 3.00 -5.22 -19.56
C TRP A 77 3.56 -5.56 -18.16
N LEU A 78 4.82 -6.00 -18.09
CA LEU A 78 5.56 -6.43 -16.89
C LEU A 78 5.38 -5.48 -15.71
N ALA A 79 5.67 -4.18 -15.90
CA ALA A 79 5.56 -3.19 -14.82
C ALA A 79 4.12 -3.05 -14.28
N SER A 80 3.11 -3.28 -15.11
CA SER A 80 1.70 -3.21 -14.68
C SER A 80 1.27 -4.46 -13.90
N VAL A 81 1.78 -5.63 -14.28
CA VAL A 81 1.51 -6.87 -13.56
C VAL A 81 2.22 -6.90 -12.22
N ASP A 82 3.49 -6.46 -12.18
CA ASP A 82 4.27 -6.36 -10.94
C ASP A 82 3.61 -5.42 -9.91
N THR A 83 3.19 -4.24 -10.34
CA THR A 83 2.53 -3.27 -9.45
C THR A 83 1.21 -3.80 -8.90
N THR A 84 0.44 -4.53 -9.72
CA THR A 84 -0.80 -5.18 -9.28
C THR A 84 -0.53 -6.24 -8.23
N MET A 85 0.51 -7.08 -8.41
CA MET A 85 0.88 -8.10 -7.43
C MET A 85 1.41 -7.51 -6.11
N LEU A 86 2.20 -6.43 -6.17
CA LEU A 86 2.65 -5.72 -4.98
C LEU A 86 1.49 -5.11 -4.19
N TYR A 87 0.52 -4.52 -4.90
CA TYR A 87 -0.70 -3.99 -4.29
C TYR A 87 -1.54 -5.12 -3.66
N GLN A 88 -1.71 -6.23 -4.36
CA GLN A 88 -2.41 -7.43 -3.88
C GLN A 88 -1.80 -7.93 -2.56
N PHE A 89 -0.47 -8.01 -2.49
CA PHE A 89 0.23 -8.38 -1.26
C PHE A 89 -0.01 -7.38 -0.12
N SER A 90 0.02 -6.08 -0.41
CA SER A 90 -0.23 -5.03 0.58
C SER A 90 -1.64 -5.11 1.16
N VAL A 91 -2.64 -5.37 0.31
CA VAL A 91 -4.05 -5.57 0.71
C VAL A 91 -4.20 -6.84 1.56
N MET A 92 -3.50 -7.91 1.19
CA MET A 92 -3.49 -9.15 1.96
C MET A 92 -2.93 -8.91 3.39
N CYS A 93 -1.82 -8.18 3.52
CA CYS A 93 -1.29 -7.79 4.82
C CYS A 93 -2.28 -6.90 5.61
N GLY A 94 -2.97 -5.99 4.94
CA GLY A 94 -4.03 -5.17 5.53
C GLY A 94 -5.22 -5.99 6.03
N ALA A 95 -5.66 -6.98 5.26
CA ALA A 95 -6.72 -7.90 5.65
C ALA A 95 -6.33 -8.75 6.87
N LEU A 96 -5.08 -9.21 6.92
CA LEU A 96 -4.54 -9.92 8.09
C LEU A 96 -4.47 -9.01 9.32
N ALA A 97 -4.01 -7.78 9.16
CA ALA A 97 -3.97 -6.80 10.25
C ALA A 97 -5.38 -6.52 10.79
N GLY A 98 -6.37 -6.34 9.92
CA GLY A 98 -7.77 -6.20 10.30
C GLY A 98 -8.33 -7.46 10.99
N ALA A 99 -7.91 -8.65 10.57
CA ALA A 99 -8.36 -9.90 11.15
C ALA A 99 -7.86 -10.09 12.60
N VAL A 100 -6.64 -9.66 12.86
CA VAL A 100 -5.96 -9.77 14.16
C VAL A 100 -6.24 -8.58 15.08
N LEU A 101 -6.69 -7.45 14.53
CA LEU A 101 -7.01 -6.20 15.25
C LEU A 101 -7.80 -6.41 16.55
N PRO A 102 -8.94 -7.15 16.59
CA PRO A 102 -9.70 -7.28 17.83
C PRO A 102 -9.02 -8.13 18.90
N TYR A 103 -8.05 -8.98 18.53
CA TYR A 103 -7.29 -9.80 19.48
C TYR A 103 -6.06 -9.07 20.03
N LEU A 104 -5.37 -8.31 19.17
CA LEU A 104 -4.17 -7.58 19.59
C LEU A 104 -4.49 -6.25 20.27
N ARG A 105 -5.59 -5.61 19.88
CA ARG A 105 -6.00 -4.28 20.34
C ARG A 105 -7.51 -4.22 20.56
N ALA A 106 -7.97 -5.01 21.53
CA ALA A 106 -9.36 -5.00 21.98
C ALA A 106 -9.81 -3.59 22.43
N ASP A 107 -8.89 -2.79 22.97
CA ASP A 107 -9.09 -1.40 23.38
C ASP A 107 -9.51 -0.46 22.23
N LEU A 108 -8.98 -0.68 21.03
CA LEU A 108 -9.36 0.06 19.83
C LEU A 108 -10.66 -0.50 19.21
N TYR A 109 -10.83 -1.82 19.25
CA TYR A 109 -12.04 -2.47 18.74
C TYR A 109 -13.29 -2.08 19.55
N GLU A 110 -13.18 -1.95 20.87
CA GLU A 110 -14.28 -1.51 21.74
C GLU A 110 -14.73 -0.07 21.50
N LYS A 111 -13.82 0.79 21.04
CA LYS A 111 -14.12 2.19 20.68
C LYS A 111 -14.67 2.33 19.25
N SER A 112 -14.61 1.27 18.44
CA SER A 112 -15.03 1.30 17.04
C SER A 112 -16.55 1.16 16.90
N PRO A 113 -17.19 1.92 15.99
CA PRO A 113 -18.62 1.76 15.69
C PRO A 113 -18.96 0.41 15.02
N LEU A 114 -17.95 -0.37 14.59
CA LEU A 114 -18.10 -1.68 13.93
C LEU A 114 -18.06 -2.86 14.91
N LYS A 115 -18.59 -2.70 16.12
CA LYS A 115 -18.70 -3.76 17.13
C LYS A 115 -19.86 -4.73 16.81
N VAL A 116 -19.76 -5.39 15.66
CA VAL A 116 -20.70 -6.46 15.27
C VAL A 116 -20.03 -7.78 15.58
N GLU A 117 -20.55 -8.49 16.56
CA GLU A 117 -20.11 -9.84 16.92
C GLU A 117 -21.16 -10.83 16.45
N ILE A 118 -20.73 -11.83 15.67
CA ILE A 118 -21.58 -12.97 15.31
C ILE A 118 -21.03 -14.17 16.07
N ALA A 119 -21.84 -14.75 16.95
CA ALA A 119 -21.47 -15.94 17.74
C ALA A 119 -20.18 -15.78 18.58
N LYS A 120 -20.00 -14.62 19.25
CA LYS A 120 -18.82 -14.28 20.09
C LYS A 120 -17.49 -14.11 19.33
N VAL A 121 -17.53 -14.11 18.00
CA VAL A 121 -16.37 -13.79 17.16
C VAL A 121 -16.60 -12.42 16.50
N PRO A 122 -15.62 -11.49 16.56
CA PRO A 122 -15.68 -10.23 15.83
C PRO A 122 -15.92 -10.47 14.34
N LEU A 123 -16.97 -9.86 13.76
CA LEU A 123 -17.27 -9.99 12.33
C LEU A 123 -16.09 -9.54 11.47
N ILE A 124 -15.35 -8.53 11.95
CA ILE A 124 -14.15 -8.01 11.28
C ILE A 124 -13.02 -9.06 11.18
N SER A 125 -12.91 -9.98 12.15
CA SER A 125 -11.95 -11.09 12.09
C SER A 125 -12.34 -12.11 11.04
N ILE A 126 -13.62 -12.44 10.93
CA ILE A 126 -14.12 -13.40 9.95
C ILE A 126 -13.97 -12.83 8.54
N ILE A 127 -14.39 -11.59 8.33
CA ILE A 127 -14.27 -10.91 7.03
C ILE A 127 -12.80 -10.71 6.67
N GLY A 128 -11.96 -10.30 7.62
CA GLY A 128 -10.52 -10.12 7.40
C GLY A 128 -9.82 -11.43 7.06
N ALA A 129 -10.14 -12.53 7.75
CA ALA A 129 -9.59 -13.86 7.47
C ALA A 129 -10.06 -14.41 6.12
N LEU A 130 -11.33 -14.21 5.77
CA LEU A 130 -11.87 -14.58 4.46
C LEU A 130 -11.22 -13.76 3.35
N ALA A 131 -11.10 -12.45 3.53
CA ALA A 131 -10.43 -11.56 2.60
C ALA A 131 -8.96 -11.97 2.44
N PHE A 132 -8.26 -12.31 3.52
CA PHE A 132 -6.89 -12.83 3.46
C PHE A 132 -6.84 -14.12 2.64
N ALA A 133 -7.70 -15.11 2.92
CA ALA A 133 -7.72 -16.39 2.20
C ALA A 133 -8.01 -16.23 0.71
N VAL A 134 -8.97 -15.38 0.34
CA VAL A 134 -9.29 -15.08 -1.05
C VAL A 134 -8.12 -14.36 -1.73
N ASN A 135 -7.56 -13.34 -1.10
CA ASN A 135 -6.43 -12.59 -1.67
C ASN A 135 -5.18 -13.47 -1.80
N PHE A 136 -4.95 -14.39 -0.87
CA PHE A 136 -3.87 -15.37 -0.91
C PHE A 136 -4.05 -16.37 -2.05
N TYR A 137 -5.27 -16.87 -2.25
CA TYR A 137 -5.59 -17.72 -3.40
C TYR A 137 -5.33 -17.01 -4.73
N PHE A 138 -5.81 -15.77 -4.88
CA PHE A 138 -5.55 -14.97 -6.09
C PHE A 138 -4.07 -14.70 -6.31
N LEU A 139 -3.28 -14.51 -5.25
CA LEU A 139 -1.85 -14.31 -5.34
C LEU A 139 -1.13 -15.58 -5.86
N ILE A 140 -1.54 -16.77 -5.41
CA ILE A 140 -0.99 -18.05 -5.93
C ILE A 140 -1.36 -18.24 -7.39
N VAL A 141 -2.64 -18.02 -7.74
CA VAL A 141 -3.10 -18.18 -9.12
C VAL A 141 -2.33 -17.23 -10.03
N ALA A 142 -2.29 -15.94 -9.71
CA ALA A 142 -1.59 -14.92 -10.50
C ALA A 142 -0.09 -15.22 -10.61
N GLY A 143 0.57 -15.65 -9.52
CA GLY A 143 1.98 -16.06 -9.55
C GLY A 143 2.25 -17.27 -10.45
N GLY A 144 1.27 -18.16 -10.63
CA GLY A 144 1.36 -19.29 -11.56
C GLY A 144 1.32 -18.92 -13.05
N TRP A 145 0.85 -17.71 -13.38
CA TRP A 145 0.84 -17.19 -14.76
C TRP A 145 2.09 -16.37 -15.12
N LEU A 146 2.96 -16.12 -14.15
CA LEU A 146 4.16 -15.28 -14.31
C LEU A 146 5.39 -16.11 -14.70
N ASN A 147 6.32 -15.49 -15.43
CA ASN A 147 7.59 -16.12 -15.74
C ASN A 147 8.49 -16.09 -14.50
N ILE A 148 8.84 -17.29 -14.00
CA ILE A 148 9.62 -17.46 -12.77
C ILE A 148 10.96 -16.72 -12.82
N GLU A 149 11.64 -16.75 -13.97
CA GLU A 149 13.02 -16.25 -14.09
C GLU A 149 13.14 -14.72 -14.10
N LYS A 150 12.09 -14.01 -14.53
CA LYS A 150 12.12 -12.55 -14.72
C LYS A 150 11.17 -11.85 -13.76
N ASP A 151 9.91 -12.23 -13.79
CA ASP A 151 8.82 -11.48 -13.16
C ASP A 151 8.85 -11.71 -11.64
N LEU A 152 8.98 -12.98 -11.24
CA LEU A 152 9.01 -13.35 -9.83
C LEU A 152 10.29 -12.89 -9.12
N VAL A 153 11.42 -12.86 -9.84
CA VAL A 153 12.68 -12.30 -9.35
C VAL A 153 12.58 -10.79 -9.18
N MET A 154 12.01 -10.08 -10.16
CA MET A 154 11.83 -8.62 -10.06
C MET A 154 10.84 -8.25 -8.94
N GLN A 155 9.75 -9.00 -8.80
CA GLN A 155 8.78 -8.81 -7.72
C GLN A 155 9.39 -9.05 -6.34
N SER A 156 10.13 -10.15 -6.17
CA SER A 156 10.81 -10.44 -4.89
C SER A 156 11.90 -9.42 -4.57
N ALA A 157 12.58 -8.86 -5.57
CA ALA A 157 13.52 -7.76 -5.38
C ALA A 157 12.81 -6.50 -4.86
N TRP A 158 11.66 -6.11 -5.42
CA TRP A 158 10.87 -4.97 -4.93
C TRP A 158 10.39 -5.16 -3.49
N MET A 159 9.88 -6.35 -3.17
CA MET A 159 9.49 -6.70 -1.80
C MET A 159 10.70 -6.67 -0.85
N GLY A 160 11.85 -7.16 -1.31
CA GLY A 160 13.11 -7.15 -0.58
C GLY A 160 13.59 -5.74 -0.28
N ILE A 161 13.50 -4.81 -1.23
CA ILE A 161 13.81 -3.39 -1.03
C ILE A 161 12.90 -2.78 0.03
N GLY A 162 11.58 -3.04 -0.04
CA GLY A 162 10.62 -2.56 0.95
C GLY A 162 10.93 -3.09 2.36
N ALA A 163 11.19 -4.39 2.47
CA ALA A 163 11.57 -5.04 3.73
C ALA A 163 12.91 -4.50 4.26
N TYR A 164 13.88 -4.24 3.38
CA TYR A 164 15.17 -3.68 3.75
C TYR A 164 15.04 -2.26 4.31
N ILE A 165 14.25 -1.40 3.66
CA ILE A 165 13.96 -0.04 4.16
C ILE A 165 13.30 -0.14 5.54
N PHE A 166 12.27 -0.98 5.69
CA PHE A 166 11.58 -1.17 6.95
C PHE A 166 12.51 -1.63 8.08
N LEU A 167 13.31 -2.68 7.84
CA LEU A 167 14.26 -3.21 8.83
C LEU A 167 15.38 -2.22 9.14
N GLY A 168 15.90 -1.51 8.14
CA GLY A 168 16.93 -0.49 8.30
C GLY A 168 16.46 0.64 9.21
N PHE A 169 15.27 1.18 8.96
CA PHE A 169 14.67 2.22 9.81
C PHE A 169 14.26 1.69 11.19
N LEU A 170 13.79 0.45 11.29
CA LEU A 170 13.46 -0.17 12.58
C LEU A 170 14.71 -0.29 13.47
N ILE A 171 15.81 -0.81 12.94
CA ILE A 171 17.08 -0.92 13.68
C ILE A 171 17.64 0.46 14.02
N TYR A 172 17.57 1.41 13.08
CA TYR A 172 18.03 2.77 13.29
C TYR A 172 17.25 3.48 14.41
N ASN A 173 15.92 3.36 14.42
CA ASN A 173 15.06 3.98 15.43
C ASN A 173 15.19 3.31 16.80
N GLN A 174 15.33 1.99 16.85
CA GLN A 174 15.63 1.26 18.09
C GLN A 174 16.98 1.72 18.69
N LYS A 175 18.00 1.94 17.86
CA LYS A 175 19.30 2.49 18.31
C LYS A 175 19.20 3.93 18.82
N ARG A 176 18.25 4.72 18.34
CA ARG A 176 17.95 6.07 18.85
C ARG A 176 17.11 6.07 20.14
N GLY A 177 16.72 4.90 20.65
CA GLY A 177 15.92 4.78 21.86
C GLY A 177 14.46 5.20 21.68
N ILE A 178 13.98 5.32 20.44
CA ILE A 178 12.58 5.60 20.14
C ILE A 178 11.85 4.27 20.27
N ASP A 179 10.95 4.16 21.25
CA ASP A 179 10.09 3.00 21.36
C ASP A 179 9.04 3.04 20.25
N VAL A 180 9.33 2.30 19.19
CA VAL A 180 8.44 2.17 18.02
C VAL A 180 7.08 1.57 18.42
N LYS A 181 7.00 0.85 19.55
CA LYS A 181 5.72 0.31 20.04
C LYS A 181 4.79 1.40 20.55
N THR A 182 5.32 2.48 21.14
CA THR A 182 4.50 3.58 21.66
C THR A 182 3.95 4.51 20.58
N ILE A 183 4.59 4.59 19.40
CA ILE A 183 4.09 5.35 18.23
C ILE A 183 2.66 4.92 17.87
N TYR A 184 2.36 3.62 17.97
CA TYR A 184 1.04 3.09 17.65
C TYR A 184 0.09 3.05 18.84
N THR A 185 0.56 3.30 20.08
CA THR A 185 -0.24 3.18 21.31
C THR A 185 -1.18 4.37 21.50
N GLU A 186 -0.79 5.55 21.02
CA GLU A 186 -1.62 6.75 21.12
C GLU A 186 -2.13 7.11 19.72
N ILE A 187 -3.45 7.23 19.59
CA ILE A 187 -4.05 7.82 18.39
C ILE A 187 -3.49 9.24 18.33
N PRO A 188 -2.79 9.64 17.25
CA PRO A 188 -2.34 11.02 17.14
C PRO A 188 -3.57 11.91 17.30
N PRO A 189 -3.56 12.88 18.24
CA PRO A 189 -4.67 13.80 18.39
C PRO A 189 -4.89 14.48 17.04
N ALA A 190 -6.08 14.26 16.47
CA ALA A 190 -6.49 14.73 15.16
C ALA A 190 -6.50 16.27 15.08
#